data_AF-A0A6L8G728-F1
#
_entry.id   AF-A0A6L8G728-F1
#
_cell.length_a   1.000
_cell.length_b   1.000
_cell.length_c   1.000
_cell.angle_alpha   90.00
_cell.angle_beta   90.00
_cell.angle_gamma   90.00
#
_symmetry.space_group_name_H-M   'P 1'
#
loop_
_entity.id
_entity.type
_entity.pdbx_description
1 polymer ?
#
loop_
_entity_poly.entity_id
_entity_poly.type
_entity_poly.pdbx_seq_one_letter_code
_entity_poly.pdbx_strand_id
1 'polypeptide(L)'
;MADMPFDSMTVLRRLESKGFTSEQAEAITASIKDGVTGGVATKADLARLEAELKTELKWIKLIGGAILAVLVLPWLAELIAATMP
;
A
#
# COMPACT_ATOMS: atom_id res chain seq x y z
N MET A 1 2.37 6.38 -12.87
CA MET A 1 1.19 7.20 -13.21
C MET A 1 1.59 8.61 -12.87
N ALA A 2 1.66 9.46 -13.89
CA ALA A 2 2.08 10.84 -13.74
C ALA A 2 1.18 11.53 -12.71
N ASP A 3 1.81 12.22 -11.76
CA ASP A 3 1.18 13.16 -10.85
C ASP A 3 0.69 14.34 -11.70
N MET A 4 -0.49 14.19 -12.30
CA MET A 4 -1.08 15.26 -13.10
C MET A 4 -1.81 16.17 -12.11
N PRO A 5 -1.33 17.39 -11.87
CA PRO A 5 -1.94 18.29 -10.90
C PRO A 5 -3.38 18.58 -11.32
N PHE A 6 -4.31 18.52 -10.36
CA PHE A 6 -5.71 18.88 -10.58
C PHE A 6 -5.81 20.37 -10.92
N ASP A 7 -6.02 20.70 -12.20
CA ASP A 7 -6.22 22.06 -12.68
C ASP A 7 -7.64 22.52 -12.40
N SER A 8 -7.83 23.08 -11.20
CA SER A 8 -9.11 23.61 -10.74
C SER A 8 -9.66 24.69 -11.65
N MET A 9 -8.82 25.52 -12.28
CA MET A 9 -9.27 26.65 -13.11
C MET A 9 -9.86 26.16 -14.44
N THR A 10 -9.25 25.13 -15.04
CA THR A 10 -9.79 24.50 -16.24
C THR A 10 -11.12 23.80 -15.97
N VAL A 11 -11.25 23.12 -14.83
CA VAL A 11 -12.51 22.47 -14.42
C VAL A 11 -13.62 23.50 -14.18
N LEU A 12 -13.30 24.59 -13.49
CA LEU A 12 -14.24 25.68 -13.20
C LEU A 12 -14.82 26.29 -14.48
N ARG A 13 -13.94 26.71 -15.41
CA ARG A 13 -14.33 27.26 -16.72
C ARG A 13 -15.14 26.29 -17.54
N ARG A 14 -14.84 25.00 -17.45
CA ARG A 14 -15.60 23.96 -18.15
C ARG A 14 -17.02 23.84 -17.60
N LEU A 15 -17.20 23.91 -16.29
CA LEU A 15 -18.51 23.88 -15.65
C LEU A 15 -19.32 25.14 -16.02
N GLU A 16 -18.71 26.32 -15.95
CA GLU A 16 -19.35 27.57 -16.37
C GLU A 16 -19.78 27.53 -17.84
N SER A 17 -18.92 27.02 -18.74
CA SER A 17 -19.24 26.86 -20.16
C SER A 17 -20.43 25.92 -20.45
N LYS A 18 -20.82 25.12 -19.45
CA LYS A 18 -21.96 24.20 -19.50
C LYS A 18 -23.21 24.75 -18.80
N GLY A 19 -23.18 26.01 -18.36
CA GLY A 19 -24.33 26.70 -17.77
C GLY A 19 -24.44 26.57 -16.26
N PHE A 20 -23.42 26.03 -15.58
CA PHE A 20 -23.35 26.10 -14.12
C PHE A 20 -23.02 27.53 -13.67
N THR A 21 -23.60 27.97 -12.56
CA THR A 21 -23.21 29.24 -11.95
C THR A 21 -21.80 29.15 -11.36
N SER A 22 -21.12 30.29 -11.19
CA SER A 22 -19.79 30.35 -10.55
C SER A 22 -19.77 29.63 -9.21
N GLU A 23 -20.79 29.83 -8.38
CA GLU A 23 -20.91 29.21 -7.06
C GLU A 23 -21.05 27.68 -7.14
N GLN A 24 -21.83 27.17 -8.10
CA GLN A 24 -21.95 25.73 -8.35
C GLN A 24 -20.64 25.14 -8.87
N ALA A 25 -19.98 25.85 -9.80
CA ALA A 25 -18.72 25.42 -10.38
C ALA A 25 -17.61 25.36 -9.33
N GLU A 26 -17.55 26.33 -8.43
CA GLU A 26 -16.64 26.36 -7.27
C GLU A 26 -16.92 25.20 -6.30
N ALA A 27 -18.18 25.00 -5.89
CA ALA A 27 -18.55 23.94 -4.96
C ALA A 27 -18.21 22.54 -5.50
N ILE A 28 -18.48 22.29 -6.78
CA ILE A 28 -18.16 21.03 -7.45
C ILE A 28 -16.63 20.86 -7.56
N THR A 29 -15.92 21.91 -7.96
CA THR A 29 -14.45 21.87 -8.11
C THR A 29 -13.75 21.64 -6.78
N ALA A 30 -14.21 22.27 -5.69
CA ALA A 30 -13.69 22.07 -4.34
C ALA A 30 -13.90 20.63 -3.87
N SER A 31 -15.10 20.07 -4.07
CA SER A 31 -15.42 18.68 -3.69
C SER A 31 -14.55 17.67 -4.43
N ILE A 32 -14.29 17.89 -5.73
CA ILE A 32 -13.42 17.02 -6.52
C ILE A 32 -11.97 17.15 -6.06
N LYS A 33 -11.50 18.39 -5.84
CA LYS A 33 -10.15 18.64 -5.33
C LYS A 33 -9.93 17.91 -4.00
N ASP A 34 -10.85 18.06 -3.05
CA ASP A 34 -10.76 17.40 -1.75
C ASP A 34 -10.80 15.87 -1.88
N GLY A 35 -11.60 15.31 -2.79
CA GLY A 35 -11.59 13.87 -3.08
C GLY A 35 -10.28 13.36 -3.69
N VAL A 36 -9.62 14.18 -4.51
CA VAL A 36 -8.34 13.84 -5.16
C VAL A 36 -7.15 14.03 -4.21
N THR A 37 -7.18 15.05 -3.34
CA THR A 37 -6.07 15.41 -2.44
C THR A 37 -6.23 14.91 -1.01
N GLY A 38 -7.43 14.54 -0.59
CA GLY A 38 -7.78 14.37 0.83
C GLY A 38 -7.66 12.97 1.43
N GLY A 39 -7.21 11.95 0.70
CA GLY A 39 -7.18 10.60 1.31
C GLY A 39 -6.57 9.45 0.53
N VAL A 40 -5.87 9.69 -0.57
CA VAL A 40 -5.16 8.61 -1.28
C VAL A 40 -3.75 8.48 -0.71
N ALA A 41 -3.46 7.35 -0.04
CA ALA A 41 -2.08 6.97 0.23
C ALA A 41 -1.32 7.06 -1.10
N THR A 42 -0.26 7.87 -1.15
CA THR A 42 0.47 8.02 -2.40
C THR A 42 1.09 6.68 -2.77
N LYS A 43 1.42 6.47 -4.05
CA LYS A 43 2.14 5.26 -4.46
C LYS A 43 3.45 5.09 -3.69
N ALA A 44 4.06 6.18 -3.24
CA ALA A 44 5.24 6.16 -2.40
C ALA A 44 4.93 5.63 -0.99
N ASP A 45 3.81 6.03 -0.39
CA ASP A 45 3.37 5.52 0.92
C ASP A 45 3.05 4.02 0.86
N LEU A 46 2.38 3.58 -0.21
CA LEU A 46 2.11 2.16 -0.44
C LEU A 46 3.40 1.35 -0.64
N ALA A 47 4.35 1.87 -1.43
CA ALA A 47 5.65 1.22 -1.64
C ALA A 47 6.48 1.13 -0.35
N ARG A 48 6.42 2.17 0.48
CA ARG A 48 7.05 2.18 1.81
C ARG A 48 6.43 1.14 2.72
N LEU A 49 5.09 1.09 2.80
CA LEU A 49 4.37 0.11 3.61
C LEU A 49 4.67 -1.34 3.14
N GLU A 50 4.72 -1.56 1.83
CA GLU A 50 5.06 -2.87 1.26
C GLU A 50 6.50 -3.29 1.63
N ALA A 51 7.45 -2.35 1.60
CA ALA A 51 8.84 -2.61 1.99
C ALA A 51 8.98 -2.93 3.49
N GLU A 52 8.28 -2.19 4.34
CA GLU A 52 8.24 -2.43 5.79
C GLU A 52 7.64 -3.82 6.08
N LEU A 53 6.48 -4.15 5.50
CA LEU A 53 5.83 -5.46 5.66
C LEU A 53 6.70 -6.63 5.16
N LYS A 54 7.36 -6.48 4.01
CA LYS A 54 8.28 -7.51 3.50
C LYS A 54 9.45 -7.75 4.44
N THR A 55 9.93 -6.71 5.11
CA THR A 55 11.03 -6.80 6.06
C THR A 55 10.59 -7.55 7.31
N GLU A 56 9.44 -7.19 7.89
CA GLU A 56 8.88 -7.89 9.06
C GLU A 56 8.59 -9.36 8.76
N LEU A 57 8.01 -9.66 7.60
CA LEU A 57 7.72 -11.04 7.20
C LEU A 57 8.99 -11.88 7.06
N LYS A 58 10.09 -11.31 6.54
CA LYS A 58 11.38 -12.00 6.49
C LYS A 58 11.89 -12.33 7.88
N TRP A 59 11.80 -11.40 8.82
CA TRP A 59 12.20 -11.62 10.20
C TRP A 59 11.38 -12.71 10.87
N ILE A 60 10.05 -12.69 10.71
CA ILE A 60 9.16 -13.72 11.25
C ILE A 60 9.50 -15.10 10.66
N LYS A 61 9.74 -15.20 9.35
CA LYS A 61 10.14 -16.47 8.71
C LYS A 61 11.48 -16.97 9.21
N LEU A 62 12.45 -16.08 9.42
CA LEU A 62 13.78 -16.45 9.90
C LEU A 62 13.72 -16.93 11.35
N ILE A 63 13.06 -16.17 12.24
CA ILE A 63 12.92 -16.52 13.65
C ILE A 63 12.08 -17.78 13.80
N GLY A 64 10.92 -17.85 13.14
CA GLY A 64 10.06 -19.03 13.17
C GLY A 64 10.75 -20.27 12.61
N GLY A 65 11.49 -20.12 11.51
CA GLY A 65 12.32 -21.19 10.94
C GLY A 65 13.43 -21.66 11.87
N ALA A 66 14.12 -20.73 12.55
CA ALA A 66 15.15 -21.06 13.52
C ALA A 66 14.58 -21.79 14.75
N ILE A 67 13.43 -21.33 15.27
CA ILE A 67 12.74 -22.01 16.38
C ILE A 67 12.33 -23.42 15.97
N LEU A 68 11.70 -23.58 14.81
CA LEU A 68 11.33 -24.90 14.29
C LEU A 68 12.55 -25.79 14.09
N ALA A 69 13.65 -25.25 13.56
CA ALA A 69 14.89 -26.00 13.39
C ALA A 69 15.43 -26.49 14.74
N VAL A 70 15.48 -25.63 15.76
CA VAL A 70 15.93 -26.03 17.11
C VAL A 70 15.04 -27.11 17.72
N LEU A 71 13.72 -27.05 17.52
CA LEU A 71 12.79 -28.00 18.12
C LEU A 71 12.69 -29.32 17.35
N VAL A 72 12.79 -29.28 16.02
CA VAL A 72 12.46 -30.42 15.14
C VAL A 72 13.71 -31.16 14.66
N LEU A 73 14.84 -30.46 14.42
CA LEU A 73 16.07 -31.11 13.94
C LEU A 73 16.62 -32.21 14.86
N PRO A 74 16.61 -32.07 16.21
CA PRO A 74 17.11 -33.11 17.09
C PRO A 74 16.32 -34.43 16.93
N TRP A 75 14.99 -34.33 16.89
CA TRP A 75 14.12 -35.49 16.69
C TRP A 75 14.28 -36.11 15.31
N LEU A 76 14.43 -35.29 14.25
CA LEU A 76 14.70 -35.78 12.90
C LEU A 76 16.05 -36.53 12.83
N ALA A 77 17.07 -36.04 13.52
CA ALA A 77 18.37 -36.71 13.57
C ALA A 77 18.28 -38.08 14.25
N GLU A 78 17.52 -38.18 15.34
CA GLU A 78 17.26 -39.46 16.03
C GLU A 78 16.50 -40.45 15.13
N LEU A 79 15.48 -39.99 14.40
CA LEU A 79 14.75 -40.84 13.45
C LEU A 79 15.63 -41.36 12.31
N ILE A 80 16.50 -40.50 11.78
CA ILE A 80 17.43 -40.90 10.71
C ILE A 80 18.43 -41.93 11.24
N ALA A 81 18.98 -41.70 12.44
CA ALA A 81 19.89 -42.65 13.08
C ALA A 81 19.21 -44.00 13.35
N ALA A 82 17.93 -44.01 13.74
CA ALA A 82 17.17 -45.23 14.01
C ALA A 82 16.77 -46.03 12.76
N THR A 83 16.85 -45.43 11.57
CA THR A 83 16.50 -46.06 10.28
C THR A 83 17.71 -46.47 9.45
N MET A 84 18.93 -46.12 9.89
CA MET A 84 20.17 -46.63 9.31
C MET A 84 20.53 -47.99 9.96
N PRO A 85 20.74 -49.07 9.18
CA PRO A 85 21.05 -50.42 9.69
C PRO A 85 22.45 -50.53 10.30
#